data_AF-A0A7Y3UMH5-F1
#
_entry.id   AF-A0A7Y3UMH5-F1
#
_cell.length_a   1.000
_cell.length_b   1.000
_cell.length_c   1.000
_cell.angle_alpha   90.00
_cell.angle_beta   90.00
_cell.angle_gamma   90.00
#
_symmetry.space_group_name_H-M   'P 1'
#
loop_
_entity.id
_entity.type
_entity.pdbx_description
1 polymer ?
#
loop_
_entity_poly.entity_id
_entity_poly.type
_entity_poly.pdbx_seq_one_letter_code
_entity_poly.pdbx_strand_id
1 'polypeptide(L)'
;MIIFRRIEDKLYLAKDQYEPTYIIEMCRIGPDVMKLVELEKFDSLFIIMMMECPTEVRVEYELAENAFDDLQQRRSEIVLKIQDMLDHKWIESEKAQRDLGGAALVDWILKFDKT
;
A
#
# COMPACT_ATOMS: atom_id res chain seq x y z
N MET A 1 -9.39 -8.59 5.06
CA MET A 1 -8.22 -8.35 5.92
C MET A 1 -6.97 -8.90 5.25
N ILE A 2 -5.97 -8.05 5.02
CA ILE A 2 -4.67 -8.41 4.46
C ILE A 2 -3.67 -8.63 5.59
N ILE A 3 -2.83 -9.64 5.46
CA ILE A 3 -1.83 -9.98 6.48
C ILE A 3 -0.45 -9.91 5.86
N PHE A 4 0.39 -9.08 6.46
CA PHE A 4 1.79 -8.95 6.13
C PHE A 4 2.65 -9.66 7.18
N ARG A 5 3.79 -10.17 6.73
CA ARG A 5 4.87 -10.66 7.58
C ARG A 5 6.08 -9.78 7.36
N ARG A 6 6.68 -9.32 8.44
CA ARG A 6 7.99 -8.70 8.39
C ARG A 6 9.06 -9.78 8.47
N ILE A 7 9.97 -9.78 7.50
CA ILE A 7 11.17 -10.63 7.52
C ILE A 7 12.35 -9.69 7.37
N GLU A 8 13.21 -9.65 8.38
CA GLU A 8 14.28 -8.65 8.52
C GLU A 8 13.68 -7.23 8.42
N ASP A 9 13.97 -6.52 7.33
CA ASP A 9 13.56 -5.15 7.07
C ASP A 9 12.58 -5.00 5.90
N LYS A 10 11.97 -6.11 5.47
CA LYS A 10 11.03 -6.11 4.34
C LYS A 10 9.69 -6.69 4.75
N LEU A 11 8.64 -6.11 4.18
CA LEU A 11 7.28 -6.62 4.31
C LEU A 11 6.96 -7.57 3.17
N TYR A 12 6.26 -8.64 3.51
CA TYR A 12 5.82 -9.66 2.56
C TYR A 12 4.36 -9.98 2.81
N LEU A 13 3.63 -10.31 1.74
CA LEU A 13 2.29 -10.85 1.87
C LEU A 13 2.36 -12.28 2.45
N ALA A 14 1.70 -12.53 3.58
CA ALA A 14 1.66 -13.83 4.24
C ALA A 14 0.69 -14.82 3.56
N LYS A 15 0.83 -14.98 2.24
CA LYS A 15 -0.05 -15.80 1.36
C LYS A 15 0.04 -17.30 1.59
N ASP A 16 1.09 -17.73 2.29
CA ASP A 16 1.43 -19.13 2.59
C ASP A 16 0.68 -19.68 3.79
N GLN A 17 0.37 -18.83 4.77
CA GLN A 17 -0.21 -19.23 6.06
C GLN A 17 -1.64 -18.79 6.25
N TYR A 18 -2.04 -17.72 5.59
CA TYR A 18 -3.41 -17.26 5.58
C TYR A 18 -3.87 -17.33 4.15
N GLU A 19 -4.98 -18.01 3.90
CA GLU A 19 -5.77 -17.65 2.73
C GLU A 19 -6.00 -16.16 2.88
N PRO A 20 -5.41 -15.32 2.01
CA PRO A 20 -5.82 -13.93 1.98
C PRO A 20 -7.33 -14.03 1.87
N THR A 21 -8.09 -13.38 2.75
CA THR A 21 -9.49 -13.12 2.43
C THR A 21 -9.42 -12.32 1.15
N TYR A 22 -9.48 -13.05 0.03
CA TYR A 22 -8.78 -12.78 -1.20
C TYR A 22 -9.29 -11.43 -1.61
N ILE A 23 -8.52 -10.35 -1.40
CA ILE A 23 -8.82 -9.14 -2.15
C ILE A 23 -10.29 -8.68 -1.91
N ILE A 24 -10.88 -8.90 -0.71
CA ILE A 24 -12.34 -8.76 -0.50
C ILE A 24 -12.85 -7.34 -0.84
N GLU A 25 -11.94 -6.37 -0.99
CA GLU A 25 -12.23 -5.01 -1.43
C GLU A 25 -11.29 -4.47 -2.51
N MET A 26 -10.95 -5.24 -3.56
CA MET A 26 -10.28 -4.63 -4.74
C MET A 26 -11.07 -3.46 -5.35
N CYS A 27 -12.33 -3.28 -4.97
CA CYS A 27 -13.14 -2.11 -5.31
C CYS A 27 -12.73 -0.82 -4.57
N ARG A 28 -12.10 -0.84 -3.39
CA ARG A 28 -11.75 0.41 -2.68
C ARG A 28 -10.47 1.06 -3.20
N ILE A 29 -9.47 0.25 -3.56
CA ILE A 29 -8.16 0.72 -4.04
C ILE A 29 -8.02 0.56 -5.55
N GLY A 30 -8.89 -0.23 -6.19
CA GLY A 30 -8.93 -0.42 -7.64
C GLY A 30 -8.26 -1.72 -8.12
N PRO A 31 -8.63 -2.20 -9.33
CA PRO A 31 -8.22 -3.51 -9.84
C PRO A 31 -6.72 -3.62 -10.14
N ASP A 32 -6.06 -2.49 -10.43
CA ASP A 32 -4.63 -2.47 -10.77
C ASP A 32 -3.72 -2.82 -9.59
N VAL A 33 -4.26 -2.92 -8.37
CA VAL A 33 -3.49 -3.32 -7.18
C VAL A 33 -2.91 -4.73 -7.32
N MET A 34 -3.51 -5.61 -8.15
CA MET A 34 -2.93 -6.93 -8.47
C MET A 34 -1.54 -6.81 -9.10
N LYS A 35 -1.31 -5.79 -9.92
CA LYS A 35 0.00 -5.60 -10.56
C LYS A 35 1.09 -5.35 -9.52
N LEU A 36 0.76 -4.74 -8.39
CA LEU A 36 1.72 -4.56 -7.28
C LEU A 36 2.09 -5.90 -6.64
N VAL A 37 1.12 -6.82 -6.52
CA VAL A 37 1.37 -8.17 -6.00
C VAL A 37 2.22 -8.98 -6.98
N GLU A 38 1.92 -8.92 -8.27
CA GLU A 38 2.67 -9.60 -9.33
C GLU A 38 4.12 -9.09 -9.45
N LEU A 39 4.33 -7.80 -9.27
CA LEU A 39 5.65 -7.15 -9.27
C LEU A 39 6.36 -7.22 -7.91
N GLU A 40 5.79 -7.92 -6.93
CA GLU A 40 6.33 -8.05 -5.57
C GLU A 40 6.61 -6.70 -4.85
N LYS A 41 5.83 -5.66 -5.18
CA LYS A 41 5.93 -4.31 -4.60
C LYS A 41 5.23 -4.23 -3.23
N PHE A 42 5.64 -5.07 -2.28
CA PHE A 42 4.93 -5.27 -1.01
C PHE A 42 4.99 -4.08 -0.05
N ASP A 43 6.10 -3.34 0.02
CA ASP A 43 6.16 -2.11 0.82
C ASP A 43 5.17 -1.06 0.28
N SER A 44 5.14 -0.88 -1.04
CA SER A 44 4.20 0.03 -1.69
C SER A 44 2.75 -0.41 -1.48
N LEU A 45 2.48 -1.71 -1.55
CA LEU A 45 1.16 -2.26 -1.24
C LEU A 45 0.78 -2.00 0.22
N PHE A 46 1.68 -2.25 1.17
CA PHE A 46 1.45 -2.00 2.58
C PHE A 46 1.16 -0.53 2.86
N ILE A 47 1.95 0.38 2.29
CA ILE A 47 1.74 1.84 2.42
C ILE A 47 0.33 2.22 1.94
N ILE A 48 -0.07 1.79 0.74
CA ILE A 48 -1.40 2.12 0.18
C ILE A 48 -2.52 1.57 1.08
N MET A 49 -2.37 0.33 1.56
CA MET A 49 -3.37 -0.27 2.45
C MET A 49 -3.46 0.47 3.80
N MET A 50 -2.34 0.89 4.38
CA MET A 50 -2.33 1.69 5.60
C MET A 50 -2.96 3.08 5.40
N MET A 51 -2.84 3.67 4.20
CA MET A 51 -3.43 4.96 3.88
C MET A 51 -4.94 4.89 3.63
N GLU A 52 -5.41 3.87 2.89
CA GLU A 52 -6.81 3.80 2.42
C GLU A 52 -7.70 2.93 3.32
N CYS A 53 -7.16 1.90 3.96
CA CYS A 53 -7.93 0.95 4.76
C CYS A 53 -7.12 0.33 5.93
N PRO A 54 -6.57 1.15 6.85
CA PRO A 54 -5.67 0.68 7.91
C PRO A 54 -6.28 -0.39 8.82
N THR A 55 -7.58 -0.34 9.07
CA THR A 55 -8.31 -1.33 9.88
C THR A 55 -8.34 -2.73 9.26
N GLU A 56 -8.00 -2.83 7.97
CA GLU A 56 -7.95 -4.08 7.23
C GLU A 56 -6.54 -4.65 7.13
N VAL A 57 -5.54 -3.96 7.68
CA VAL A 57 -4.14 -4.36 7.67
C VAL A 57 -3.76 -5.03 8.99
N ARG A 58 -3.11 -6.18 8.88
CA ARG A 58 -2.40 -6.80 10.01
C ARG A 58 -0.97 -7.09 9.63
N VAL A 59 -0.11 -7.01 10.63
CA VAL A 59 1.28 -7.48 10.55
C VAL A 59 1.44 -8.57 11.60
N GLU A 60 2.10 -9.67 11.25
CA GLU A 60 2.33 -10.74 12.19
C GLU A 60 3.16 -10.28 13.40
N TYR A 61 2.71 -10.66 14.59
CA TYR A 61 3.42 -10.44 15.85
C TYR A 61 3.67 -8.96 16.24
N GLU A 62 3.12 -7.99 15.50
CA GLU A 62 3.22 -6.56 15.81
C GLU A 62 1.97 -5.77 15.38
N LEU A 63 1.85 -4.54 15.87
CA LEU A 63 0.80 -3.63 15.41
C LEU A 63 1.18 -3.07 14.04
N ALA A 64 0.20 -2.96 13.13
CA ALA A 64 0.43 -2.42 11.79
C ALA A 64 0.92 -0.96 11.81
N GLU A 65 0.44 -0.16 12.77
CA GLU A 65 0.91 1.22 13.01
C GLU A 65 2.40 1.25 13.35
N ASN A 66 2.86 0.37 14.26
CA ASN A 66 4.27 0.30 14.63
C ASN A 66 5.15 -0.09 13.43
N ALA A 67 4.69 -1.04 12.61
CA ALA A 67 5.41 -1.46 11.41
C ALA A 67 5.49 -0.31 10.37
N PHE A 68 4.43 0.49 10.25
CA PHE A 68 4.38 1.65 9.37
C PHE A 68 5.28 2.79 9.85
N ASP A 69 5.22 3.12 11.14
CA ASP A 69 6.07 4.13 11.76
C ASP A 69 7.56 3.74 11.65
N ASP A 70 7.90 2.49 11.93
CA ASP A 70 9.26 1.99 11.80
C ASP A 70 9.74 2.00 10.34
N LEU A 71 8.87 1.65 9.38
CA LEU A 71 9.17 1.75 7.95
C LEU A 71 9.51 3.19 7.56
N GLN A 72 8.72 4.17 8.01
CA GLN A 72 8.96 5.60 7.76
C GLN A 72 10.24 6.11 8.44
N GLN A 73 10.56 5.63 9.65
CA GLN A 73 11.75 6.03 10.39
C GLN A 73 13.04 5.48 9.78
N ARG A 74 13.04 4.21 9.34
CA ARG A 74 14.22 3.57 8.73
C ARG A 74 14.48 4.06 7.31
N ARG A 75 13.42 4.48 6.61
CA ARG A 75 13.45 4.85 5.20
C ARG A 75 12.79 6.20 5.00
N SER A 76 13.54 7.28 5.27
CA SER A 76 13.02 8.64 5.16
C SER A 76 12.55 8.99 3.74
N GLU A 77 13.04 8.29 2.72
CA GLU A 77 12.55 8.42 1.35
C GLU A 77 11.08 7.99 1.19
N ILE A 78 10.58 7.12 2.08
CA ILE A 78 9.17 6.68 2.08
C ILE A 78 8.25 7.83 2.47
N VAL A 79 8.67 8.70 3.39
CA VAL A 79 7.88 9.87 3.80
C VAL A 79 7.68 10.82 2.61
N LEU A 80 8.75 11.10 1.86
CA LEU A 80 8.68 11.91 0.64
C LEU A 80 7.81 11.25 -0.42
N LYS A 81 7.99 9.94 -0.63
CA LYS A 81 7.17 9.16 -1.56
C LYS A 81 5.67 9.21 -1.22
N ILE A 82 5.31 9.08 0.05
CA ILE A 82 3.91 9.18 0.49
C ILE A 82 3.34 10.56 0.16
N GLN A 83 4.11 11.63 0.40
CA GLN A 83 3.69 12.98 0.05
C GLN A 83 3.46 13.13 -1.47
N ASP A 84 4.42 12.69 -2.29
CA ASP A 84 4.31 12.74 -3.75
C ASP A 84 3.07 11.96 -4.27
N MET A 85 2.79 10.80 -3.66
CA MET A 85 1.60 10.00 -3.98
C MET A 85 0.31 10.72 -3.62
N LEU A 86 0.25 11.36 -2.46
CA LEU A 86 -0.92 12.13 -2.01
C LEU A 86 -1.17 13.35 -2.90
N ASP A 87 -0.11 14.08 -3.25
CA ASP A 87 -0.18 15.23 -4.16
C ASP A 87 -0.70 14.79 -5.54
N HIS A 88 -0.20 13.65 -6.05
CA HIS A 88 -0.69 13.09 -7.30
C HIS A 88 -2.17 12.68 -7.22
N LYS A 89 -2.57 11.97 -6.16
CA LYS A 89 -3.98 11.58 -5.95
C LYS A 89 -4.88 12.81 -5.94
N TRP A 90 -4.48 13.89 -5.27
CA TRP A 90 -5.23 15.14 -5.25
C TRP A 90 -5.34 15.75 -6.65
N ILE A 91 -4.23 15.93 -7.36
CA ILE A 91 -4.20 16.51 -8.72
C ILE A 91 -5.10 15.74 -9.68
N GLU A 92 -5.00 14.41 -9.70
CA GLU A 92 -5.78 13.58 -10.62
C GLU A 92 -7.27 13.52 -10.24
N SER A 93 -7.59 13.56 -8.94
CA SER A 93 -8.99 13.62 -8.48
C SER A 93 -9.65 14.94 -8.86
N GLU A 94 -8.93 16.07 -8.76
CA GLU A 94 -9.40 17.39 -9.22
C GLU A 94 -9.66 17.39 -10.73
N LYS A 95 -8.74 16.84 -11.53
CA LYS A 95 -8.92 16.71 -13.00
C LYS A 95 -10.13 15.84 -13.35
N ALA A 96 -10.36 14.77 -12.58
CA ALA A 96 -11.46 13.84 -12.80
C ALA A 96 -12.80 14.32 -12.22
N GLN A 97 -12.79 15.44 -11.48
CA GLN A 97 -13.95 15.96 -10.73
C GLN A 97 -14.62 14.92 -9.81
N ARG A 98 -13.82 13.98 -9.28
CA ARG A 98 -14.25 12.95 -8.34
C ARG A 98 -13.04 12.38 -7.60
N ASP A 99 -13.26 11.86 -6.39
CA ASP A 99 -12.22 11.13 -5.67
C ASP A 99 -11.85 9.84 -6.42
N LEU A 100 -10.57 9.71 -6.76
CA LEU A 100 -10.01 8.51 -7.40
C LEU A 100 -9.56 7.47 -6.36
N GLY A 101 -9.54 7.81 -5.07
CA GLY A 101 -9.20 6.89 -3.99
C GLY A 101 -7.82 6.28 -4.15
N GLY A 102 -7.67 5.05 -3.66
CA GLY A 102 -6.43 4.29 -3.79
C GLY A 102 -6.01 3.99 -5.24
N ALA A 103 -6.90 4.13 -6.23
CA ALA A 103 -6.56 3.82 -7.63
C ALA A 103 -5.52 4.79 -8.19
N ALA A 104 -5.58 6.07 -7.79
CA ALA A 104 -4.56 7.06 -8.16
C ALA A 104 -3.19 6.77 -7.49
N LEU A 105 -3.20 6.22 -6.28
CA LEU A 105 -1.98 5.82 -5.58
C LEU A 105 -1.31 4.64 -6.28
N VAL A 106 -2.10 3.64 -6.68
CA VAL A 106 -1.61 2.48 -7.44
C VAL A 106 -1.05 2.93 -8.80
N ASP A 107 -1.76 3.79 -9.52
CA ASP A 107 -1.30 4.33 -10.81
C ASP A 107 0.05 5.04 -10.68
N TRP A 108 0.23 5.86 -9.64
CA TRP A 108 1.49 6.54 -9.36
C TRP A 108 2.64 5.52 -9.15
N ILE A 109 2.41 4.49 -8.34
CA ILE A 109 3.42 3.44 -8.09
C ILE A 109 3.79 2.71 -9.38
N LEU A 110 2.81 2.42 -10.23
CA LEU A 110 3.09 1.72 -11.50
C LEU A 110 3.85 2.59 -12.50
N LYS A 111 3.71 3.91 -12.44
CA LYS A 111 4.36 4.85 -13.38
C LYS A 111 5.70 5.40 -12.90
N PHE A 112 5.85 5.66 -11.61
CA PHE A 112 6.95 6.49 -11.09
C PHE A 112 7.83 5.79 -10.06
N ASP A 113 7.31 4.80 -9.33
CA ASP A 113 8.09 4.05 -8.35
C ASP A 113 9.01 3.07 -9.09
N LYS A 114 10.30 3.42 -9.21
CA LYS A 114 11.31 2.58 -9.90
C LYS A 114 12.00 1.57 -8.98
N THR A 115 11.69 1.64 -7.69
CA THR A 115 12.22 0.78 -6.64
C THR A 115 11.65 -0.63 -6.69
#